data_AF-A0A1X7R3Y6-F1
#
_entry.id   AF-A0A1X7R3Y6-F1
#
_cell.length_a   1.000
_cell.length_b   1.000
_cell.length_c   1.000
_cell.angle_alpha   90.00
_cell.angle_beta   90.00
_cell.angle_gamma   90.00
#
_symmetry.space_group_name_H-M   'P 1'
#
loop_
_entity.id
_entity.type
_entity.pdbx_description
1 polymer ?
#
loop_
_entity_poly.entity_id
_entity_poly.type
_entity_poly.pdbx_seq_one_letter_code
_entity_poly.pdbx_strand_id
1 'polypeptide(L)'
;MTDHSKLMRNFKVDISNDIVIENQRGITLIGYTLYSPHLLIPRIDPPQYQIIYFDGKEGDDREQAKITFTSLSNKILHSFEQLYPMDFQLNETASKQHKWYVLMSVEDTDDDGWDYSWSFRSKRWKYKNGLVRRRVWVRLPEVA
;
A
#
# COMPACT_ATOMS: atom_id res chain seq x y z
N MET A 1 1.73 -21.10 20.80
CA MET A 1 0.78 -20.29 19.99
C MET A 1 1.17 -18.84 20.19
N THR A 2 2.00 -18.31 19.30
CA THR A 2 2.53 -16.96 19.40
C THR A 2 1.49 -16.00 18.88
N ASP A 3 1.07 -15.05 19.71
CA ASP A 3 0.04 -14.06 19.39
C ASP A 3 0.62 -13.00 18.44
N HIS A 4 0.41 -13.20 17.14
CA HIS A 4 0.92 -12.32 16.07
C HIS A 4 0.34 -10.88 16.13
N SER A 5 -0.70 -10.63 16.94
CA SER A 5 -1.19 -9.27 17.19
C SER A 5 -0.19 -8.41 17.97
N LYS A 6 0.78 -9.04 18.64
CA LYS A 6 1.77 -8.38 19.49
C LYS A 6 3.00 -7.88 18.72
N LEU A 7 3.34 -8.49 17.58
CA LEU A 7 4.46 -8.06 16.73
C LEU A 7 4.16 -6.77 15.95
N MET A 8 2.90 -6.57 15.56
CA MET A 8 2.43 -5.33 14.93
C MET A 8 2.43 -4.12 15.89
N ARG A 9 2.54 -4.33 17.21
CA ARG A 9 2.59 -3.23 18.20
C ARG A 9 3.98 -2.63 18.39
N ASN A 10 5.05 -3.33 18.00
CA ASN A 10 6.43 -2.89 18.29
C ASN A 10 7.09 -2.09 17.16
N PHE A 11 6.45 -1.97 15.99
CA PHE A 11 6.80 -0.98 14.99
C PHE A 11 5.81 0.18 15.08
N LYS A 12 5.92 0.99 16.15
CA LYS A 12 5.30 2.32 16.17
C LYS A 12 6.16 3.24 15.31
N VAL A 13 6.13 3.00 14.00
CA VAL A 13 6.50 4.02 13.03
C VAL A 13 5.58 5.19 13.32
N ASP A 14 6.11 6.40 13.42
CA ASP A 14 5.29 7.60 13.57
C ASP A 14 4.61 7.83 12.21
N ILE A 15 3.42 7.24 11.99
CA ILE A 15 2.74 7.24 10.69
C ILE A 15 1.98 8.57 10.50
N SER A 16 2.66 9.71 10.65
CA SER A 16 2.23 10.95 9.98
C SER A 16 2.52 10.89 8.47
N ASN A 17 2.44 9.70 7.90
CA ASN A 17 2.98 9.33 6.61
C ASN A 17 1.86 8.87 5.69
N ASP A 18 1.82 9.44 4.49
CA ASP A 18 0.91 9.02 3.44
C ASP A 18 1.15 7.52 3.13
N ILE A 19 0.14 6.68 3.37
CA ILE A 19 0.15 5.27 2.96
C ILE A 19 -0.67 5.15 1.69
N VAL A 20 -0.06 4.60 0.63
CA VAL A 20 -0.75 4.28 -0.63
C VAL A 20 -0.78 2.77 -0.80
N ILE A 21 -1.95 2.23 -1.15
CA ILE A 21 -2.12 0.84 -1.58
C ILE A 21 -2.28 0.83 -3.08
N GLU A 22 -1.43 0.07 -3.76
CA GLU A 22 -1.56 -0.28 -5.16
C GLU A 22 -2.28 -1.63 -5.31
N ASN A 23 -3.25 -1.72 -6.21
CA ASN A 23 -4.09 -2.89 -6.45
C ASN A 23 -3.99 -3.34 -7.91
N GLN A 24 -3.84 -4.66 -8.13
CA GLN A 24 -3.83 -5.24 -9.47
C GLN A 24 -4.61 -6.56 -9.50
N ARG A 25 -5.20 -6.87 -10.66
CA ARG A 25 -5.85 -8.15 -10.95
C ARG A 25 -5.04 -8.94 -11.95
N GLY A 26 -5.08 -10.26 -11.84
CA GLY A 26 -4.26 -11.12 -12.68
C GLY A 26 -4.32 -12.57 -12.27
N ILE A 27 -3.32 -13.32 -12.70
CA ILE A 27 -3.15 -14.73 -12.34
C ILE A 27 -1.67 -15.08 -12.35
N THR A 28 -1.30 -16.04 -11.49
CA THR A 28 -0.01 -16.72 -11.61
C THR A 28 -0.22 -18.02 -12.38
N LEU A 29 0.40 -18.14 -13.56
CA LEU A 29 0.30 -19.32 -14.41
C LEU A 29 1.69 -19.90 -14.65
N ILE A 30 1.93 -21.14 -14.20
CA ILE A 30 3.19 -21.88 -14.41
C ILE A 30 4.42 -21.03 -14.01
N GLY A 31 4.34 -20.39 -12.84
CA GLY A 31 5.42 -19.54 -12.30
C GLY A 31 5.47 -18.11 -12.84
N TYR A 32 4.72 -17.77 -13.89
CA TYR A 32 4.67 -16.41 -14.43
C TYR A 32 3.53 -15.61 -13.78
N THR A 33 3.85 -14.44 -13.24
CA THR A 33 2.89 -13.51 -12.63
C THR A 33 2.35 -12.53 -13.68
N LEU A 34 1.14 -12.78 -14.17
CA LEU A 34 0.46 -11.93 -15.15
C LEU A 34 -0.58 -11.06 -14.45
N TYR A 35 -0.17 -9.90 -13.96
CA TYR A 35 -1.04 -8.94 -13.29
C TYR A 35 -1.06 -7.61 -14.03
N SER A 36 -2.24 -6.98 -14.06
CA SER A 36 -2.46 -5.72 -14.74
C SER A 36 -3.38 -4.81 -13.93
N PRO A 37 -3.13 -3.49 -13.93
CA PRO A 37 -4.06 -2.52 -13.35
C PRO A 37 -5.31 -2.29 -14.22
N HIS A 38 -5.32 -2.74 -15.48
CA HIS A 38 -6.43 -2.54 -16.40
C HIS A 38 -7.57 -3.55 -16.22
N LEU A 39 -7.33 -4.63 -15.48
CA LEU A 39 -8.31 -5.70 -15.24
C LEU A 39 -9.27 -5.41 -14.08
N LEU A 40 -9.19 -4.21 -13.49
CA LEU A 40 -10.08 -3.79 -12.42
C LEU A 40 -11.48 -3.54 -12.98
N ILE A 41 -12.48 -4.23 -12.43
CA ILE A 41 -13.89 -4.04 -12.77
C ILE A 41 -14.39 -2.82 -11.98
N PRO A 42 -14.71 -1.70 -12.65
CA PRO A 42 -15.13 -0.49 -11.98
C PRO A 42 -16.33 -0.76 -11.06
N ARG A 43 -16.35 -0.13 -9.88
CA ARG A 43 -17.36 -0.28 -8.80
C ARG A 43 -17.33 -1.58 -8.00
N ILE A 44 -16.86 -2.69 -8.57
CA ILE A 44 -16.72 -3.96 -7.85
C ILE A 44 -15.36 -4.03 -7.17
N ASP A 45 -14.34 -3.63 -7.92
CA ASP A 45 -12.95 -3.65 -7.46
C ASP A 45 -12.55 -2.31 -6.85
N PRO A 46 -11.63 -2.33 -5.87
CA PRO A 46 -10.98 -1.11 -5.43
C PRO A 46 -10.22 -0.46 -6.61
N PRO A 47 -10.05 0.86 -6.58
CA PRO A 47 -9.24 1.55 -7.58
C PRO A 47 -7.79 1.09 -7.51
N GLN A 48 -7.04 1.32 -8.60
CA GLN A 48 -5.64 0.93 -8.70
C GLN A 48 -4.81 1.50 -7.56
N TYR A 49 -5.06 2.75 -7.16
CA TYR A 49 -4.36 3.36 -6.02
C TYR A 49 -5.35 3.91 -5.01
N GLN A 50 -5.13 3.56 -3.74
CA GLN A 50 -5.92 4.02 -2.60
C GLN A 50 -5.00 4.66 -1.58
N ILE A 51 -5.33 5.86 -1.10
CA ILE A 51 -4.66 6.44 0.07
C ILE A 51 -5.42 6.08 1.33
N ILE A 52 -4.67 5.74 2.37
CA ILE A 52 -5.17 5.60 3.74
C ILE A 52 -4.81 6.86 4.52
N TYR A 53 -5.85 7.53 5.02
CA TYR A 53 -5.69 8.56 6.05
C TYR A 53 -6.08 8.00 7.41
N PHE A 54 -5.23 8.21 8.40
CA PHE A 54 -5.54 7.95 9.80
C PHE A 54 -6.05 9.24 10.43
N ASP A 55 -7.36 9.34 10.59
CA ASP A 55 -7.95 10.42 11.39
C ASP A 55 -7.92 9.97 12.86
N GLY A 56 -6.88 10.40 13.58
CA GLY A 56 -6.75 10.24 15.02
C GLY A 56 -7.09 11.57 15.68
N LYS A 57 -8.24 11.66 16.36
CA LYS A 57 -8.44 12.74 17.32
C LYS A 57 -7.62 12.43 18.55
N GLU A 58 -6.52 13.16 18.71
CA GLU A 58 -5.68 13.16 19.89
C GLU A 58 -6.55 13.53 21.11
N GLY A 59 -6.87 12.56 21.98
CA GLY A 59 -7.57 12.79 23.25
C GLY A 59 -8.80 11.95 23.57
N ASP A 60 -9.19 10.94 22.78
CA ASP A 60 -10.26 10.00 23.16
C ASP A 60 -9.65 8.61 23.42
N ASP A 61 -9.82 8.07 24.64
CA ASP A 61 -9.29 6.79 25.15
C ASP A 61 -9.89 5.55 24.44
N ARG A 62 -10.42 5.74 23.23
CA ARG A 62 -10.93 4.73 22.32
C ARG A 62 -10.14 4.82 21.03
N GLU A 63 -8.99 4.15 21.00
CA GLU A 63 -8.16 3.88 19.82
C GLU A 63 -8.96 3.18 18.69
N GLN A 64 -9.84 3.92 18.02
CA GLN A 64 -10.42 3.51 16.75
C GLN A 64 -10.06 4.59 15.75
N ALA A 65 -8.80 4.56 15.30
CA ALA A 65 -8.36 5.35 14.16
C ALA A 65 -9.30 5.03 12.99
N LYS A 66 -10.04 6.04 12.52
CA LYS A 66 -10.95 5.87 11.39
C LYS A 66 -10.11 5.83 10.11
N ILE A 67 -9.96 4.65 9.54
CA ILE A 67 -9.24 4.44 8.28
C ILE A 67 -10.17 4.85 7.12
N THR A 68 -9.86 5.96 6.47
CA THR A 68 -10.60 6.38 5.25
C THR A 68 -9.78 6.02 4.02
N PHE A 69 -10.40 5.31 3.08
CA PHE A 69 -9.80 4.96 1.79
C PHE A 69 -10.31 5.92 0.71
N THR A 70 -9.40 6.64 0.05
CA THR A 70 -9.75 7.53 -1.06
C THR A 70 -9.07 7.06 -2.35
N SER A 71 -9.82 7.02 -3.45
CA SER A 71 -9.27 6.75 -4.78
C SER A 71 -8.34 7.88 -5.18
N LEU A 72 -7.09 7.56 -5.53
CA LEU A 72 -6.09 8.58 -5.85
C LEU A 72 -6.19 9.08 -7.30
N SER A 73 -6.67 8.22 -8.21
CA SER A 73 -6.86 8.55 -9.61
C SER A 73 -8.06 7.80 -10.18
N ASN A 74 -8.81 8.49 -11.04
CA ASN A 74 -9.86 7.86 -11.86
C ASN A 74 -9.32 7.31 -13.19
N LYS A 75 -8.05 7.59 -13.52
CA LYS A 75 -7.33 7.04 -14.66
C LYS A 75 -6.42 5.90 -14.21
N ILE A 76 -6.29 4.89 -15.05
CA ILE A 76 -5.27 3.85 -14.87
C ILE A 76 -3.91 4.48 -15.12
N LEU A 77 -2.98 4.31 -14.19
CA LEU A 77 -1.61 4.81 -14.29
C LEU A 77 -0.66 3.66 -14.57
N HIS A 78 0.41 3.96 -15.29
CA HIS A 78 1.39 2.95 -15.71
C HIS A 78 2.51 2.74 -14.68
N SER A 79 2.80 3.76 -13.87
CA SER A 79 3.82 3.73 -12.82
C SER A 79 3.35 4.54 -11.61
N PHE A 80 3.77 4.13 -10.41
CA PHE A 80 3.55 4.89 -9.18
C PHE A 80 4.18 6.31 -9.26
N GLU A 81 5.27 6.46 -10.01
CA GLU A 81 5.96 7.74 -10.26
C GLU A 81 5.07 8.79 -10.96
N GLN A 82 3.98 8.36 -11.61
CA GLN A 82 3.03 9.28 -12.24
C GLN A 82 2.11 9.96 -11.22
N LEU A 83 1.93 9.38 -10.03
CA LEU A 83 1.13 9.97 -8.95
C LEU A 83 1.87 11.11 -8.23
N TYR A 84 3.17 10.94 -8.11
CA TYR A 84 4.05 11.90 -7.47
C TYR A 84 5.19 12.14 -8.44
N PRO A 85 5.14 13.25 -9.21
CA PRO A 85 6.33 13.64 -9.96
C PRO A 85 7.46 13.69 -8.94
N MET A 86 8.51 12.92 -9.20
CA MET A 86 9.76 13.06 -8.46
C MET A 86 10.18 14.50 -8.69
N ASP A 87 9.92 15.36 -7.72
CA ASP A 87 10.22 16.78 -7.75
C ASP A 87 11.74 16.92 -7.73
N PHE A 88 12.37 16.72 -8.89
CA PHE A 88 13.79 16.94 -9.09
C PHE A 88 14.10 18.45 -9.21
N GLN A 89 13.06 19.32 -9.23
CA GLN A 89 13.21 20.75 -9.52
C GLN A 89 12.34 21.71 -8.69
N LEU A 90 11.47 21.24 -7.80
CA LEU A 90 10.76 22.13 -6.87
C LEU A 90 11.48 22.13 -5.53
N ASN A 91 12.41 23.08 -5.39
CA ASN A 91 13.16 23.39 -4.17
C ASN A 91 13.81 22.15 -3.54
N GLU A 92 15.09 21.93 -3.85
CA GLU A 92 15.93 20.84 -3.31
C GLU A 92 15.83 20.65 -1.77
N THR A 93 15.31 21.62 -1.02
CA THR A 93 15.17 21.58 0.43
C THR A 93 13.94 20.83 0.95
N ALA A 94 12.84 20.74 0.18
CA ALA A 94 11.59 20.11 0.63
C ALA A 94 11.41 18.67 0.11
N SER A 95 11.78 18.41 -1.15
CA SER A 95 11.70 17.08 -1.78
C SER A 95 12.74 16.09 -1.19
N LYS A 96 13.92 16.58 -0.75
CA LYS A 96 14.93 15.77 -0.04
C LYS A 96 14.45 15.16 1.26
N GLN A 97 13.33 15.63 1.82
CA GLN A 97 12.94 15.22 3.16
C GLN A 97 12.16 13.92 3.18
N HIS A 98 11.56 13.43 2.07
CA HIS A 98 10.71 12.24 2.11
C HIS A 98 10.85 11.38 0.85
N LYS A 99 10.98 10.07 1.04
CA LYS A 99 11.04 9.07 -0.04
C LYS A 99 9.93 8.03 0.11
N TRP A 100 9.52 7.46 -1.01
CA TRP A 100 8.58 6.35 -1.06
C TRP A 100 9.31 5.03 -0.94
N TYR A 101 8.81 4.17 -0.07
CA TYR A 101 9.32 2.84 0.18
C TYR A 101 8.20 1.82 0.04
N VAL A 102 8.55 0.61 -0.38
CA VAL A 102 7.61 -0.51 -0.35
C VAL A 102 7.68 -1.16 1.02
N LEU A 103 6.54 -1.28 1.68
CA LEU A 103 6.45 -1.93 2.98
C LEU A 103 6.50 -3.44 2.80
N MET A 104 7.61 -4.05 3.19
CA MET A 104 7.81 -5.50 3.16
C MET A 104 7.29 -6.11 4.46
N SER A 105 6.22 -6.92 4.40
CA SER A 105 5.80 -7.74 5.55
C SER A 105 6.73 -8.95 5.66
N VAL A 106 7.17 -9.26 6.89
CA VAL A 106 8.19 -10.29 7.16
C VAL A 106 7.80 -11.69 6.67
N GLU A 107 6.51 -12.02 6.57
CA GLU A 107 6.04 -13.38 6.29
C GLU A 107 5.16 -13.53 5.03
N ASP A 108 4.52 -12.46 4.56
CA ASP A 108 3.40 -12.56 3.60
C ASP A 108 3.56 -11.71 2.32
N THR A 109 4.76 -11.18 2.08
CA THR A 109 5.09 -10.33 0.93
C THR A 109 6.16 -10.99 0.06
N ASP A 110 6.02 -10.92 -1.27
CA ASP A 110 7.05 -11.41 -2.20
C ASP A 110 8.29 -10.50 -2.29
N ASP A 111 9.29 -10.91 -3.08
CA ASP A 111 10.55 -10.17 -3.25
C ASP A 111 10.37 -8.76 -3.85
N ASP A 112 9.25 -8.55 -4.56
CA ASP A 112 8.87 -7.28 -5.20
C ASP A 112 7.88 -6.46 -4.35
N GLY A 113 7.55 -6.91 -3.14
CA GLY A 113 6.66 -6.19 -2.23
C GLY A 113 5.16 -6.41 -2.47
N TRP A 114 4.77 -7.44 -3.22
CA TRP A 114 3.36 -7.80 -3.44
C TRP A 114 2.85 -8.82 -2.44
N ASP A 115 1.62 -8.59 -1.97
CA ASP A 115 0.81 -9.61 -1.33
C ASP A 115 -0.30 -10.09 -2.27
N TYR A 116 -0.62 -11.38 -2.22
CA TYR A 116 -1.55 -12.06 -3.10
C TYR A 116 -2.80 -12.55 -2.37
N SER A 117 -3.93 -12.58 -3.08
CA SER A 117 -5.19 -13.11 -2.58
C SER A 117 -6.11 -13.55 -3.73
N TRP A 118 -7.15 -14.31 -3.43
CA TRP A 118 -8.22 -14.64 -4.38
C TRP A 118 -9.23 -13.50 -4.55
N SER A 119 -9.30 -12.57 -3.59
CA SER A 119 -10.22 -11.43 -3.61
C SER A 119 -9.67 -10.26 -2.80
N PHE A 120 -9.94 -9.03 -3.25
CA PHE A 120 -9.60 -7.80 -2.52
C PHE A 120 -10.27 -7.70 -1.14
N ARG A 121 -11.38 -8.43 -0.94
CA ARG A 121 -12.10 -8.48 0.35
C ARG A 121 -11.52 -9.50 1.33
N SER A 122 -10.50 -10.25 0.93
CA SER A 122 -9.89 -11.24 1.81
C SER A 122 -9.19 -10.55 2.98
N LYS A 123 -9.35 -11.12 4.18
CA LYS A 123 -8.59 -10.74 5.37
C LYS A 123 -7.18 -11.34 5.37
N ARG A 124 -6.96 -12.41 4.60
CA ARG A 124 -5.69 -13.11 4.50
C ARG A 124 -5.08 -12.87 3.14
N TRP A 125 -3.88 -12.33 3.17
CA TRP A 125 -3.00 -12.13 2.01
C TRP A 125 -1.78 -13.02 2.21
N LYS A 126 -1.13 -13.41 1.11
CA LYS A 126 -0.04 -14.40 1.10
C LYS A 126 1.07 -13.93 0.18
N TYR A 127 2.29 -14.42 0.37
CA TYR A 127 3.40 -14.08 -0.51
C TYR A 127 3.30 -14.65 -1.94
N LYS A 128 2.37 -15.57 -2.22
CA LYS A 128 2.20 -16.15 -3.58
C LYS A 128 0.78 -16.61 -3.86
N ASN A 129 0.48 -16.74 -5.15
CA ASN A 129 -0.75 -17.26 -5.73
C ASN A 129 -2.01 -16.44 -5.39
N GLY A 130 -2.72 -15.99 -6.42
CA GLY A 130 -3.97 -15.27 -6.24
C GLY A 130 -4.52 -14.73 -7.56
N LEU A 131 -5.76 -14.26 -7.54
CA LEU A 131 -6.37 -13.52 -8.66
C LEU A 131 -6.23 -12.01 -8.50
N VAL A 132 -5.86 -11.57 -7.30
CA VAL A 132 -5.58 -10.19 -6.98
C VAL A 132 -4.25 -10.11 -6.26
N ARG A 133 -3.58 -8.98 -6.41
CA ARG A 133 -2.43 -8.62 -5.59
C ARG A 133 -2.49 -7.17 -5.19
N ARG A 134 -1.82 -6.84 -4.08
CA ARG A 134 -1.66 -5.48 -3.61
C ARG A 134 -0.23 -5.20 -3.18
N ARG A 135 0.19 -3.94 -3.24
CA ARG A 135 1.48 -3.48 -2.75
C ARG A 135 1.26 -2.23 -1.90
N VAL A 136 1.93 -2.16 -0.76
CA VAL A 136 1.80 -1.06 0.18
C VAL A 136 3.01 -0.15 0.06
N TRP A 137 2.76 1.10 -0.28
CA TRP A 137 3.74 2.16 -0.38
C TRP A 137 3.62 3.06 0.86
N VAL A 138 4.75 3.33 1.49
CA VAL A 138 4.84 4.22 2.65
C VAL A 138 5.82 5.34 2.32
N ARG A 139 5.40 6.57 2.60
CA ARG A 139 6.29 7.72 2.52
C ARG A 139 7.01 7.87 3.84
N LEU A 140 8.33 7.91 3.86
CA LEU A 140 9.10 8.11 5.10
C LEU A 140 10.06 9.27 4.94
N PRO A 141 10.37 10.00 6.02
CA PRO A 141 11.39 11.03 5.94
C PRO A 141 12.76 10.41 5.65
N GLU A 142 13.53 11.03 4.77
CA GLU A 142 14.93 10.69 4.55
C GLU A 142 15.72 11.22 5.74
N VAL A 143 16.10 10.33 6.65
CA VAL A 143 16.95 10.67 7.79
C VAL A 143 18.32 11.02 7.22
N ALA A 144 18.71 12.28 7.37
CA ALA A 144 20.03 12.80 6.99
C ALA A 144 21.15 12.25 7.89
#